data_AF-W6A629-F1
#
_entry.id   AF-W6A629-F1
#
_cell.length_a   1.000
_cell.length_b   1.000
_cell.length_c   1.000
_cell.angle_alpha   90.00
_cell.angle_beta   90.00
_cell.angle_gamma   90.00
#
_symmetry.space_group_name_H-M   'P 1'
#
loop_
_entity.id
_entity.type
_entity.pdbx_description
1 polymer ?
#
loop_
_entity_poly.entity_id
_entity_poly.type
_entity_poly.pdbx_seq_one_letter_code
_entity_poly.pdbx_strand_id
1 'polypeptide(L)'
;ELLQNADDAKATEICFVFDPRYHPVDRIFDEKWAPLQGPALCVYNNQPFTEDDVRGIQNLGRGTKEANPCKTGQYGIGFNSVYHITDCPSFISCNDILCIFDPHARYAPGATSVSPGRMFRDLDADFKTQFSDVLDLYLGKYFKLGKTTMFRFPLRNLEMAKQSEISSVPASDRMVQNLLDKLRTDGAELLMFLNHMEKISICEIEKTTGVLNVLYSVRAKITDGDR
;
A
#
# COMPACT_ATOMS: atom_id res chain seq x y z
N GLU A 1 2.93 11.67 4.52
CA GLU A 1 1.83 10.67 4.56
C GLU A 1 2.31 9.24 4.84
N LEU A 2 2.61 8.37 3.84
CA LEU A 2 2.89 6.95 4.12
C LEU A 2 4.07 6.71 5.09
N LEU A 3 5.10 7.56 5.00
CA LEU A 3 6.24 7.55 5.91
C LEU A 3 5.84 7.87 7.36
N GLN A 4 4.96 8.87 7.54
CA GLN A 4 4.43 9.25 8.86
C GLN A 4 3.49 8.17 9.40
N ASN A 5 2.60 7.60 8.57
CA ASN A 5 1.74 6.50 9.00
C ASN A 5 2.55 5.30 9.52
N ALA A 6 3.69 5.01 8.88
CA ALA A 6 4.59 3.96 9.34
C ALA A 6 5.31 4.35 10.64
N ASP A 7 5.75 5.61 10.78
CA ASP A 7 6.36 6.12 12.01
C ASP A 7 5.38 6.11 13.20
N ASP A 8 4.13 6.54 12.99
CA ASP A 8 3.05 6.51 13.99
C ASP A 8 2.71 5.09 14.43
N ALA A 9 2.80 4.12 13.50
CA ALA A 9 2.71 2.69 13.78
C ALA A 9 3.97 2.13 14.47
N LYS A 10 4.97 2.97 14.76
CA LYS A 10 6.26 2.64 15.37
C LYS A 10 7.12 1.71 14.51
N ALA A 11 7.00 1.84 13.19
CA ALA A 11 7.87 1.12 12.26
C ALA A 11 9.26 1.72 12.28
N THR A 12 10.27 0.84 12.30
CA THR A 12 11.67 1.24 12.22
C THR A 12 12.21 1.12 10.79
N GLU A 13 11.54 0.35 9.92
CA GLU A 13 11.92 0.23 8.53
C GLU A 13 10.72 0.38 7.60
N ILE A 14 10.88 1.20 6.56
CA ILE A 14 9.96 1.32 5.43
C ILE A 14 10.71 1.09 4.11
N CYS A 15 10.06 0.40 3.16
CA CYS A 15 10.60 0.18 1.83
C CYS A 15 9.55 0.45 0.76
N PHE A 16 9.85 1.40 -0.13
CA PHE A 16 9.06 1.69 -1.32
C PHE A 16 9.60 0.84 -2.47
N VAL A 17 8.72 0.07 -3.11
CA VAL A 17 9.08 -0.84 -4.19
C VAL A 17 8.24 -0.52 -5.42
N PHE A 18 8.88 -0.10 -6.50
CA PHE A 18 8.22 -0.01 -7.79
C PHE A 18 8.22 -1.39 -8.47
N ASP A 19 7.03 -1.93 -8.75
CA ASP A 19 6.86 -3.16 -9.52
C ASP A 19 6.23 -2.84 -10.89
N PRO A 20 7.00 -2.79 -12.00
CA PRO A 20 6.50 -2.51 -13.34
C PRO A 20 5.92 -3.73 -14.07
N ARG A 21 5.84 -4.89 -13.40
CA ARG A 21 5.40 -6.15 -14.03
C ARG A 21 3.88 -6.20 -14.16
N TYR A 22 3.45 -7.02 -15.11
CA TYR A 22 2.08 -7.50 -15.21
C TYR A 22 2.07 -8.94 -14.71
N HIS A 23 1.13 -9.25 -13.84
CA HIS A 23 1.00 -10.54 -13.18
C HIS A 23 -0.12 -11.38 -13.83
N PRO A 24 -0.08 -12.72 -13.67
CA PRO A 24 -1.14 -13.61 -14.17
C PRO A 24 -2.52 -13.26 -13.61
N VAL A 25 -3.56 -13.70 -14.32
CA VAL A 25 -4.98 -13.41 -14.01
C VAL A 25 -5.81 -14.68 -13.85
N ASP A 26 -5.15 -15.84 -13.67
CA ASP A 26 -5.80 -17.15 -13.64
C ASP A 26 -6.46 -17.43 -12.29
N ARG A 27 -5.84 -16.99 -11.20
CA ARG A 27 -6.23 -17.22 -9.79
C ARG A 27 -6.49 -15.89 -9.09
N ILE A 28 -7.50 -15.16 -9.60
CA ILE A 28 -7.96 -13.87 -9.07
C ILE A 28 -9.39 -13.93 -8.54
N PHE A 29 -9.86 -12.89 -7.85
CA PHE A 29 -11.21 -12.85 -7.26
C PHE A 29 -12.33 -12.90 -8.30
N ASP A 30 -12.18 -12.12 -9.37
CA ASP A 30 -13.16 -11.88 -10.43
C ASP A 30 -12.41 -11.27 -11.63
N GLU A 31 -12.95 -11.38 -12.84
CA GLU A 31 -12.38 -10.74 -14.05
C GLU A 31 -12.20 -9.23 -13.87
N LYS A 32 -13.07 -8.58 -13.07
CA LYS A 32 -12.94 -7.17 -12.74
C LYS A 32 -11.64 -6.85 -12.00
N TRP A 33 -11.01 -7.80 -11.33
CA TRP A 33 -9.73 -7.61 -10.65
C TRP A 33 -8.53 -7.54 -11.60
N ALA A 34 -8.66 -8.07 -12.83
CA ALA A 34 -7.54 -8.16 -13.78
C ALA A 34 -6.76 -6.84 -14.01
N PRO A 35 -7.40 -5.65 -14.09
CA PRO A 35 -6.67 -4.38 -14.21
C PRO A 35 -5.72 -4.06 -13.04
N LEU A 36 -5.94 -4.65 -11.85
CA LEU A 36 -5.13 -4.43 -10.65
C LEU A 36 -3.89 -5.33 -10.58
N GLN A 37 -3.79 -6.34 -11.46
CA GLN A 37 -2.62 -7.21 -11.62
C GLN A 37 -1.46 -6.53 -12.38
N GLY A 38 -1.60 -5.25 -12.75
CA GLY A 38 -0.58 -4.50 -13.48
C GLY A 38 0.52 -3.85 -12.60
N PRO A 39 1.25 -2.87 -13.17
CA PRO A 39 2.25 -2.10 -12.46
C PRO A 39 1.72 -1.46 -11.18
N ALA A 40 2.54 -1.43 -10.13
CA ALA A 40 2.15 -0.90 -8.83
C ALA A 40 3.32 -0.29 -8.06
N LEU A 41 2.99 0.66 -7.19
CA LEU A 41 3.86 1.04 -6.08
C LEU A 41 3.49 0.19 -4.87
N CYS A 42 4.41 -0.62 -4.39
CA CYS A 42 4.26 -1.38 -3.15
C CYS A 42 5.02 -0.68 -2.03
N VAL A 43 4.47 -0.70 -0.81
CA VAL A 43 5.10 -0.06 0.35
C VAL A 43 5.08 -1.03 1.52
N TYR A 44 6.26 -1.50 1.86
CA TYR A 44 6.52 -2.36 3.00
C TYR A 44 6.82 -1.53 4.23
N ASN A 45 6.28 -1.92 5.39
CA ASN A 45 6.79 -1.50 6.68
C ASN A 45 6.83 -2.69 7.66
N ASN A 46 7.77 -2.64 8.60
CA ASN A 46 8.05 -3.75 9.50
C ASN A 46 7.14 -3.80 10.75
N GLN A 47 5.98 -3.13 10.72
CA GLN A 47 4.97 -3.24 11.77
C GLN A 47 3.67 -3.81 11.20
N PRO A 48 3.02 -4.72 11.92
CA PRO A 48 1.69 -5.17 11.56
C PRO A 48 0.64 -4.13 11.99
N PHE A 49 -0.47 -4.06 11.24
CA PHE A 49 -1.65 -3.35 11.71
C PHE A 49 -2.23 -4.02 12.97
N THR A 50 -2.50 -3.23 13.99
CA THR A 50 -3.32 -3.62 15.14
C THR A 50 -4.81 -3.59 14.77
N GLU A 51 -5.67 -4.24 15.57
CA GLU A 51 -7.13 -4.17 15.35
C GLU A 51 -7.67 -2.74 15.38
N ASP A 52 -7.05 -1.85 16.15
CA ASP A 52 -7.42 -0.43 16.19
C ASP A 52 -6.98 0.30 14.92
N ASP A 53 -5.79 0.00 14.38
CA ASP A 53 -5.34 0.53 13.09
C ASP A 53 -6.28 0.08 11.96
N VAL A 54 -6.69 -1.19 11.99
CA VAL A 54 -7.63 -1.77 11.03
C VAL A 54 -8.97 -1.04 11.08
N ARG A 55 -9.53 -0.82 12.27
CA ARG A 55 -10.77 -0.07 12.43
C ARG A 55 -10.60 1.39 12.01
N GLY A 56 -9.46 2.01 12.33
CA GLY A 56 -9.14 3.38 11.97
C GLY A 56 -9.13 3.58 10.45
N ILE A 57 -8.41 2.73 9.73
CA ILE A 57 -8.28 2.83 8.28
C ILE A 57 -9.57 2.45 7.54
N GLN A 58 -10.40 1.55 8.10
CA GLN A 58 -11.73 1.25 7.55
C GLN A 58 -12.70 2.43 7.67
N ASN A 59 -12.67 3.16 8.79
CA ASN A 59 -13.53 4.32 9.00
C ASN A 59 -13.17 5.50 8.09
N LEU A 60 -11.95 5.53 7.54
CA LEU A 60 -11.53 6.50 6.53
C LEU A 60 -12.43 6.46 5.29
N GLY A 61 -12.79 5.26 4.83
CA GLY A 61 -13.63 5.06 3.65
C GLY A 61 -15.10 5.48 3.85
N ARG A 62 -15.53 5.73 5.09
CA ARG A 62 -16.90 6.12 5.41
C ARG A 62 -17.15 7.63 5.42
N GLY A 63 -16.11 8.44 5.25
CA GLY A 63 -16.22 9.89 5.34
C GLY A 63 -16.61 10.32 6.75
N THR A 64 -15.66 10.81 7.52
CA THR A 64 -15.93 11.40 8.84
C THR A 64 -16.83 12.63 8.68
N LYS A 65 -18.14 12.44 8.83
CA LYS A 65 -19.07 13.54 9.07
C LYS A 65 -19.79 13.52 10.41
N GLU A 66 -19.77 12.44 11.21
CA GLU A 66 -20.73 12.38 12.33
C GLU A 66 -20.29 11.76 13.66
N ALA A 67 -19.02 11.81 14.11
CA ALA A 67 -18.79 11.31 15.49
C ALA A 67 -17.66 11.86 16.37
N ASN A 68 -16.55 12.45 15.91
CA ASN A 68 -15.55 12.99 16.86
C ASN A 68 -14.52 13.92 16.20
N PRO A 69 -14.61 15.25 16.42
CA PRO A 69 -13.63 16.21 15.91
C PRO A 69 -12.22 16.04 16.51
N CYS A 70 -12.08 15.42 17.69
CA CYS A 70 -10.80 15.29 18.39
C CYS A 70 -9.88 14.15 17.91
N LYS A 71 -10.34 13.22 17.06
CA LYS A 71 -9.51 12.12 16.54
C LYS A 71 -9.19 12.25 15.04
N THR A 72 -9.36 13.45 14.50
CA THR A 72 -9.13 13.76 13.08
C THR A 72 -7.65 13.70 12.66
N GLY A 73 -6.72 13.44 13.59
CA GLY A 73 -5.28 13.54 13.36
C GLY A 73 -4.51 12.25 13.08
N GLN A 74 -5.03 11.05 13.39
CA GLN A 74 -4.16 9.86 13.46
C GLN A 74 -4.12 9.00 12.18
N TYR A 75 -5.16 9.04 11.35
CA TYR A 75 -5.19 8.29 10.07
C TYR A 75 -5.85 9.08 8.92
N GLY A 76 -6.35 10.29 9.17
CA GLY A 76 -7.61 10.79 8.60
C GLY A 76 -7.58 11.57 7.27
N ILE A 77 -6.45 12.10 6.84
CA ILE A 77 -6.38 12.93 5.60
C ILE A 77 -5.22 12.48 4.70
N GLY A 78 -4.12 12.04 5.32
CA GLY A 78 -2.90 11.64 4.63
C GLY A 78 -3.04 10.44 3.71
N PHE A 79 -3.77 9.40 4.14
CA PHE A 79 -3.90 8.18 3.33
C PHE A 79 -4.63 8.43 2.01
N ASN A 80 -5.56 9.40 1.94
CA ASN A 80 -6.27 9.71 0.70
C ASN A 80 -5.34 10.22 -0.42
N SER A 81 -4.12 10.65 -0.10
CA SER A 81 -3.11 11.03 -1.11
C SER A 81 -2.73 9.87 -2.05
N VAL A 82 -2.88 8.60 -1.63
CA VAL A 82 -2.61 7.45 -2.50
C VAL A 82 -3.54 7.40 -3.70
N TYR A 83 -4.74 8.01 -3.59
CA TYR A 83 -5.69 8.06 -4.70
C TYR A 83 -5.23 8.98 -5.84
N HIS A 84 -4.13 9.73 -5.70
CA HIS A 84 -3.52 10.38 -6.85
C HIS A 84 -2.98 9.37 -7.87
N ILE A 85 -2.51 8.20 -7.41
CA ILE A 85 -1.87 7.18 -8.28
C ILE A 85 -2.74 5.94 -8.51
N THR A 86 -3.68 5.63 -7.61
CA THR A 86 -4.49 4.41 -7.68
C THR A 86 -5.98 4.69 -7.41
N ASP A 87 -6.86 3.82 -7.92
CA ASP A 87 -8.30 3.83 -7.54
C ASP A 87 -8.65 2.76 -6.50
N CYS A 88 -7.80 1.74 -6.34
CA CYS A 88 -8.08 0.60 -5.48
C CYS A 88 -6.82 0.22 -4.67
N PRO A 89 -6.48 1.00 -3.63
CA PRO A 89 -5.39 0.65 -2.74
C PRO A 89 -5.77 -0.61 -1.94
N SER A 90 -4.78 -1.44 -1.64
CA SER A 90 -4.95 -2.62 -0.80
C SER A 90 -3.72 -2.86 0.06
N PHE A 91 -3.86 -3.64 1.12
CA PHE A 91 -2.73 -4.11 1.90
C PHE A 91 -2.96 -5.51 2.46
N ILE A 92 -1.85 -6.20 2.70
CA ILE A 92 -1.81 -7.40 3.52
C ILE A 92 -1.02 -7.13 4.80
N SER A 93 -1.56 -7.56 5.93
CA SER A 93 -0.93 -7.50 7.25
C SER A 93 -0.85 -8.91 7.85
N CYS A 94 0.28 -9.24 8.49
CA CYS A 94 0.53 -10.53 9.14
C CYS A 94 0.34 -11.77 8.26
N ASN A 95 0.32 -11.63 6.93
CA ASN A 95 0.00 -12.71 5.98
C ASN A 95 -1.36 -13.39 6.24
N ASP A 96 -2.28 -12.65 6.87
CA ASP A 96 -3.55 -13.18 7.40
C ASP A 96 -4.72 -12.19 7.31
N ILE A 97 -4.44 -10.90 7.17
CA ILE A 97 -5.46 -9.87 6.96
C ILE A 97 -5.20 -9.22 5.61
N LEU A 98 -6.14 -9.37 4.68
CA LEU A 98 -6.15 -8.66 3.39
C LEU A 98 -7.28 -7.63 3.41
N CYS A 99 -6.92 -6.36 3.23
CA CYS A 99 -7.88 -5.27 3.16
C CYS A 99 -7.79 -4.58 1.80
N ILE A 100 -8.95 -4.39 1.17
CA ILE A 100 -9.10 -3.79 -0.14
C ILE A 100 -10.01 -2.58 0.00
N PHE A 101 -9.56 -1.42 -0.45
CA PHE A 101 -10.36 -0.22 -0.51
C PHE A 101 -10.82 -0.01 -1.94
N ASP A 102 -12.12 0.03 -2.14
CA ASP A 102 -12.72 0.14 -3.46
C ASP A 102 -13.87 1.15 -3.42
N PRO A 103 -13.54 2.46 -3.42
CA PRO A 103 -14.53 3.55 -3.31
C PRO A 103 -15.63 3.48 -4.38
N HIS A 104 -15.33 2.94 -5.56
CA HIS A 104 -16.29 2.78 -6.65
C HIS A 104 -17.01 1.41 -6.64
N ALA A 105 -16.70 0.53 -5.69
CA ALA A 105 -17.28 -0.81 -5.57
C ALA A 105 -17.25 -1.62 -6.88
N ARG A 106 -16.14 -1.54 -7.62
CA ARG A 106 -15.97 -2.16 -8.96
C ARG A 106 -15.11 -3.41 -8.94
N TYR A 107 -14.09 -3.46 -8.11
CA TYR A 107 -13.02 -4.45 -8.12
C TYR A 107 -13.14 -5.47 -7.00
N ALA A 108 -13.47 -5.01 -5.79
CA ALA A 108 -13.49 -5.85 -4.61
C ALA A 108 -14.73 -6.76 -4.60
N PRO A 109 -14.59 -8.07 -4.33
CA PRO A 109 -15.70 -9.00 -4.36
C PRO A 109 -16.72 -8.65 -3.26
N GLY A 110 -17.99 -8.48 -3.67
CA GLY A 110 -19.08 -8.13 -2.78
C GLY A 110 -19.04 -6.69 -2.24
N ALA A 111 -18.20 -5.81 -2.81
CA ALA A 111 -18.22 -4.39 -2.48
C ALA A 111 -19.51 -3.73 -2.99
N THR A 112 -19.99 -2.74 -2.24
CA THR A 112 -21.19 -1.95 -2.58
C THR A 112 -20.95 -0.49 -2.26
N SER A 113 -21.79 0.42 -2.75
CA SER A 113 -21.70 1.85 -2.40
C SER A 113 -21.80 2.13 -0.89
N VAL A 114 -22.47 1.26 -0.12
CA VAL A 114 -22.61 1.37 1.33
C VAL A 114 -21.41 0.78 2.09
N SER A 115 -20.69 -0.14 1.45
CA SER A 115 -19.48 -0.78 1.99
C SER A 115 -18.43 -0.88 0.89
N PRO A 116 -17.79 0.26 0.55
CA PRO A 116 -16.85 0.34 -0.56
C PRO A 116 -15.51 -0.29 -0.19
N GLY A 117 -15.36 -1.59 -0.45
CA GLY A 117 -14.17 -2.37 -0.15
C GLY A 117 -14.50 -3.73 0.46
N ARG A 118 -13.45 -4.46 0.82
CA ARG A 118 -13.58 -5.79 1.42
C ARG A 118 -12.41 -6.07 2.36
N MET A 119 -12.68 -6.80 3.44
CA MET A 119 -11.67 -7.35 4.32
C MET A 119 -11.82 -8.86 4.37
N PHE A 120 -10.70 -9.55 4.22
CA PHE A 120 -10.55 -10.98 4.47
C PHE A 120 -9.65 -11.15 5.68
N ARG A 121 -10.06 -12.03 6.60
CA ARG A 121 -9.31 -12.46 7.79
C ARG A 121 -9.16 -13.97 7.74
N ASP A 122 -8.21 -14.50 8.51
CA ASP A 122 -7.97 -15.93 8.64
C ASP A 122 -7.75 -16.57 7.26
N LEU A 123 -6.77 -16.06 6.51
CA LEU A 123 -6.49 -16.52 5.14
C LEU A 123 -5.95 -17.95 5.17
N ASP A 124 -6.86 -18.91 5.04
CA ASP A 124 -6.57 -20.34 5.05
C ASP A 124 -5.81 -20.80 3.78
N ALA A 125 -5.45 -22.08 3.78
CA ALA A 125 -4.68 -22.67 2.67
C ALA A 125 -5.48 -22.71 1.37
N ASP A 126 -6.80 -22.87 1.45
CA ASP A 126 -7.68 -22.94 0.28
C ASP A 126 -7.80 -21.57 -0.38
N PHE A 127 -8.00 -20.50 0.42
CA PHE A 127 -7.97 -19.11 -0.05
C PHE A 127 -6.64 -18.78 -0.69
N LYS A 128 -5.52 -19.15 -0.03
CA LYS A 128 -4.17 -18.91 -0.54
C LYS A 128 -3.91 -19.63 -1.87
N THR A 129 -4.49 -20.81 -2.05
CA THR A 129 -4.36 -21.59 -3.29
C THR A 129 -5.28 -21.05 -4.39
N GLN A 130 -6.50 -20.64 -4.04
CA GLN A 130 -7.50 -20.14 -4.97
C GLN A 130 -7.13 -18.76 -5.53
N PHE A 131 -6.50 -17.91 -4.70
CA PHE A 131 -6.17 -16.52 -5.03
C PHE A 131 -4.66 -16.25 -5.03
N SER A 132 -3.85 -17.24 -5.42
CA SER A 132 -2.39 -17.14 -5.39
C SER A 132 -1.86 -15.95 -6.20
N ASP A 133 -2.46 -15.68 -7.37
CA ASP A 133 -2.02 -14.60 -8.25
C ASP A 133 -2.27 -13.22 -7.62
N VAL A 134 -3.27 -13.11 -6.73
CA VAL A 134 -3.52 -11.89 -5.95
C VAL A 134 -2.50 -11.75 -4.82
N LEU A 135 -2.21 -12.85 -4.13
CA LEU A 135 -1.29 -12.82 -2.98
C LEU A 135 0.17 -12.60 -3.39
N ASP A 136 0.56 -13.10 -4.57
CA ASP A 136 1.90 -12.89 -5.13
C ASP A 136 2.21 -11.41 -5.39
N LEU A 137 1.18 -10.57 -5.57
CA LEU A 137 1.31 -9.14 -5.74
C LEU A 137 1.92 -8.41 -4.52
N TYR A 138 1.85 -9.02 -3.34
CA TYR A 138 2.37 -8.45 -2.09
C TYR A 138 3.82 -8.86 -1.80
N LEU A 139 4.53 -9.34 -2.83
CA LEU A 139 5.97 -9.50 -2.81
C LEU A 139 6.49 -10.42 -1.68
N GLY A 140 5.69 -11.41 -1.27
CA GLY A 140 6.04 -12.37 -0.22
C GLY A 140 7.31 -13.19 -0.52
N LYS A 141 7.73 -13.25 -1.78
CA LYS A 141 9.02 -13.82 -2.21
C LYS A 141 10.23 -13.01 -1.71
N TYR A 142 10.09 -11.70 -1.55
CA TYR A 142 11.19 -10.79 -1.17
C TYR A 142 11.08 -10.31 0.28
N PHE A 143 9.86 -10.22 0.80
CA PHE A 143 9.58 -9.70 2.15
C PHE A 143 8.88 -10.75 3.01
N LYS A 144 9.27 -10.86 4.28
CA LYS A 144 8.64 -11.77 5.24
C LYS A 144 7.36 -11.15 5.78
N LEU A 145 6.20 -11.58 5.27
CA LEU A 145 4.90 -10.97 5.57
C LEU A 145 4.31 -11.29 6.96
N GLY A 146 4.98 -12.09 7.80
CA GLY A 146 4.38 -12.67 9.01
C GLY A 146 4.08 -11.69 10.15
N LYS A 147 4.80 -10.55 10.26
CA LYS A 147 4.57 -9.50 11.27
C LYS A 147 4.83 -8.11 10.69
N THR A 148 4.34 -7.90 9.49
CA THR A 148 4.65 -6.72 8.69
C THR A 148 3.41 -6.32 7.92
N THR A 149 3.45 -5.13 7.34
CA THR A 149 2.40 -4.67 6.43
C THR A 149 3.00 -4.39 5.06
N MET A 150 2.34 -4.89 4.03
CA MET A 150 2.65 -4.57 2.64
C MET A 150 1.43 -3.93 2.00
N PHE A 151 1.56 -2.66 1.67
CA PHE A 151 0.61 -1.95 0.83
C PHE A 151 0.92 -2.20 -0.64
N ARG A 152 -0.14 -2.21 -1.44
CA ARG A 152 -0.07 -2.24 -2.89
C ARG A 152 -0.98 -1.16 -3.47
N PHE A 153 -0.41 -0.34 -4.33
CA PHE A 153 -1.10 0.73 -5.05
C PHE A 153 -0.97 0.47 -6.56
N PRO A 154 -1.90 -0.29 -7.17
CA PRO A 154 -1.93 -0.52 -8.61
C PRO A 154 -2.08 0.81 -9.34
N LEU A 155 -1.23 1.07 -10.34
CA LEU A 155 -1.28 2.33 -11.06
C LEU A 155 -2.54 2.43 -11.90
N ARG A 156 -3.20 3.59 -11.83
CA ARG A 156 -4.37 3.90 -12.65
C ARG A 156 -3.98 3.89 -14.13
N ASN A 157 -4.38 2.85 -14.84
CA ASN A 157 -4.19 2.77 -16.29
C ASN A 157 -5.22 3.64 -17.04
N LEU A 158 -5.08 3.73 -18.36
CA LEU A 158 -5.93 4.57 -19.20
C LEU A 158 -7.43 4.20 -19.12
N GLU A 159 -7.74 2.91 -19.06
CA GLU A 159 -9.13 2.45 -18.99
C GLU A 159 -9.73 2.70 -17.60
N MET A 160 -8.95 2.50 -16.53
CA MET A 160 -9.35 2.87 -15.17
C MET A 160 -9.64 4.37 -15.07
N ALA A 161 -8.78 5.22 -15.65
CA ALA A 161 -8.94 6.68 -15.62
C ALA A 161 -10.21 7.17 -16.32
N LYS A 162 -10.63 6.54 -17.42
CA LYS A 162 -11.90 6.89 -18.09
C LYS A 162 -13.13 6.65 -17.22
N GLN A 163 -13.03 5.68 -16.32
CA GLN A 163 -14.15 5.22 -15.50
C GLN A 163 -14.00 5.63 -14.03
N SER A 164 -12.94 6.35 -13.67
CA SER A 164 -12.66 6.78 -12.30
C SER A 164 -13.35 8.11 -12.03
N GLU A 165 -14.14 8.17 -10.95
CA GLU A 165 -14.72 9.43 -10.46
C GLU A 165 -13.74 10.19 -9.57
N ILE A 166 -12.60 9.58 -9.23
CA ILE A 166 -11.55 10.20 -8.39
C ILE A 166 -10.60 11.04 -9.24
N SER A 167 -10.12 10.50 -10.36
CA SER A 167 -9.20 11.20 -11.25
C SER A 167 -9.24 10.65 -12.67
N SER A 168 -9.38 11.54 -13.63
CA SER A 168 -9.32 11.24 -15.06
C SER A 168 -7.89 11.14 -15.61
N VAL A 169 -6.87 11.34 -14.77
CA VAL A 169 -5.45 11.32 -15.17
C VAL A 169 -4.86 9.95 -14.87
N PRO A 170 -4.35 9.22 -15.89
CA PRO A 170 -3.64 7.96 -15.67
C PRO A 170 -2.32 8.19 -14.92
N ALA A 171 -1.98 7.27 -14.04
CA ALA A 171 -0.71 7.26 -13.34
C ALA A 171 0.35 6.63 -14.26
N SER A 172 1.35 7.41 -14.65
CA SER A 172 2.45 6.91 -15.46
C SER A 172 3.60 6.42 -14.58
N ASP A 173 4.39 5.47 -15.09
CA ASP A 173 5.63 5.04 -14.46
C ASP A 173 6.54 6.22 -14.13
N ARG A 174 6.63 7.22 -15.02
CA ARG A 174 7.39 8.46 -14.80
C ARG A 174 6.92 9.25 -13.58
N MET A 175 5.61 9.29 -13.33
CA MET A 175 5.06 9.96 -12.14
C MET A 175 5.54 9.28 -10.85
N VAL A 176 5.55 7.94 -10.83
CA VAL A 176 6.02 7.16 -9.68
C VAL A 176 7.52 7.31 -9.51
N GLN A 177 8.30 7.23 -10.59
CA GLN A 177 9.74 7.43 -10.56
C GLN A 177 10.10 8.83 -10.04
N ASN A 178 9.42 9.88 -10.51
CA ASN A 178 9.61 11.23 -10.00
C ASN A 178 9.29 11.36 -8.51
N LEU A 179 8.28 10.64 -8.01
CA LEU A 179 7.97 10.59 -6.58
C LEU A 179 9.09 9.91 -5.78
N LEU A 180 9.60 8.79 -6.30
CA LEU A 180 10.72 8.06 -5.68
C LEU A 180 12.02 8.85 -5.73
N ASP A 181 12.30 9.59 -6.79
CA ASP A 181 13.48 10.45 -6.90
C ASP A 181 13.45 11.62 -5.91
N LYS A 182 12.27 12.22 -5.68
CA LYS A 182 12.09 13.21 -4.61
C LYS A 182 12.34 12.58 -3.25
N LEU A 183 11.75 11.41 -2.98
CA LEU A 183 11.98 10.69 -1.74
C LEU A 183 13.45 10.30 -1.54
N ARG A 184 14.16 9.97 -2.62
CA ARG A 184 15.60 9.69 -2.60
C ARG A 184 16.41 10.93 -2.23
N THR A 185 16.01 12.10 -2.73
CA THR A 185 16.70 13.38 -2.49
C THR A 185 16.50 13.83 -1.06
N ASP A 186 15.26 13.77 -0.56
CA ASP A 186 14.88 14.33 0.74
C ASP A 186 14.91 13.28 1.87
N GLY A 187 15.12 12.00 1.55
CA GLY A 187 14.94 10.87 2.48
C GLY A 187 15.81 10.94 3.74
N ALA A 188 17.03 11.45 3.63
CA ALA A 188 17.93 11.62 4.78
C ALA A 188 17.46 12.74 5.71
N GLU A 189 16.93 13.83 5.16
CA GLU A 189 16.37 14.94 5.94
C GLU A 189 15.06 14.53 6.60
N LEU A 190 14.19 13.81 5.87
CA LEU A 190 12.95 13.27 6.41
C LEU A 190 13.18 12.36 7.63
N LEU A 191 14.23 11.54 7.63
CA LEU A 191 14.59 10.69 8.77
C LEU A 191 14.90 11.49 10.05
N MET A 192 15.37 12.74 9.94
CA MET A 192 15.68 13.57 11.12
C MET A 192 14.44 14.07 11.85
N PHE A 193 13.26 14.02 11.21
CA PHE A 193 12.00 14.50 11.76
C PHE A 193 11.05 13.37 12.18
N LEU A 194 11.50 12.11 12.09
CA LEU A 194 10.72 10.92 12.46
C LEU A 194 11.23 10.38 13.80
N ASN A 195 10.31 9.87 14.61
CA ASN A 195 10.62 9.48 15.99
C ASN A 195 11.08 8.01 16.09
N HIS A 196 10.57 7.16 15.21
CA HIS A 196 10.76 5.70 15.27
C HIS A 196 11.46 5.15 14.03
N MET A 197 11.33 5.82 12.89
CA MET A 197 11.90 5.39 11.63
C MET A 197 13.44 5.40 11.66
N GLU A 198 14.05 4.25 11.44
CA GLU A 198 15.51 4.09 11.39
C GLU A 198 16.00 3.93 9.95
N LYS A 199 15.17 3.40 9.04
CA LYS A 199 15.59 3.05 7.68
C LYS A 199 14.51 3.33 6.65
N ILE A 200 14.90 4.03 5.59
CA ILE A 200 14.12 4.22 4.37
C ILE A 200 14.85 3.53 3.22
N SER A 201 14.15 2.70 2.46
CA SER A 201 14.70 2.07 1.25
C SER A 201 13.78 2.26 0.05
N ILE A 202 14.39 2.43 -1.12
CA ILE A 202 13.71 2.51 -2.41
C ILE A 202 14.27 1.41 -3.28
N CYS A 203 13.37 0.58 -3.79
CA CYS A 203 13.67 -0.57 -4.62
C CYS A 203 12.83 -0.54 -5.91
N GLU A 204 13.31 -1.25 -6.91
CA GLU A 204 12.59 -1.49 -8.15
C GLU A 204 12.71 -2.96 -8.52
N ILE A 205 11.63 -3.54 -9.04
CA ILE A 205 11.68 -4.88 -9.59
C ILE A 205 11.96 -4.80 -11.08
N GLU A 206 13.02 -5.47 -11.52
CA GLU A 206 13.33 -5.55 -12.93
C GLU A 206 12.24 -6.35 -13.67
N LYS A 207 11.66 -5.72 -14.72
CA LYS A 207 10.49 -6.24 -15.43
C LYS A 207 10.69 -7.64 -16.01
N THR A 208 11.88 -7.94 -16.52
CA THR A 208 12.16 -9.19 -17.25
C THR A 208 12.61 -10.32 -16.31
N THR A 209 13.48 -10.01 -15.36
CA THR A 209 14.09 -11.04 -14.48
C THR A 209 13.29 -11.24 -13.19
N GLY A 210 12.49 -10.24 -12.80
CA GLY A 210 11.84 -10.19 -11.49
C GLY A 210 12.83 -10.01 -10.35
N VAL A 211 14.06 -9.56 -10.58
CA VAL A 211 15.02 -9.29 -9.50
C VAL A 211 14.67 -7.98 -8.80
N LEU A 212 14.67 -8.00 -7.46
CA LEU A 212 14.51 -6.79 -6.64
C LEU A 212 15.86 -6.07 -6.54
N ASN A 213 15.94 -4.86 -7.10
CA ASN A 213 17.11 -4.01 -7.06
C ASN A 213 16.91 -2.90 -6.03
N VAL A 214 17.90 -2.70 -5.15
CA VAL A 214 17.90 -1.58 -4.20
C VAL A 214 18.51 -0.36 -4.91
N LEU A 215 17.69 0.67 -5.15
CA LEU A 215 18.12 1.90 -5.81
C LEU A 215 18.68 2.92 -4.82
N TYR A 216 18.12 2.94 -3.60
CA TYR A 216 18.54 3.82 -2.53
C TYR A 216 18.22 3.19 -1.17
N SER A 217 19.11 3.38 -0.21
CA SER A 217 18.85 3.00 1.18
C SER A 217 19.61 3.94 2.09
N VAL A 218 18.90 4.51 3.05
CA VAL A 218 19.47 5.37 4.10
C VAL A 218 19.04 4.83 5.46
N ARG A 219 19.97 4.85 6.41
CA ARG A 219 19.75 4.41 7.78
C ARG A 219 20.28 5.47 8.75
N ALA A 220 19.41 5.94 9.63
CA ALA A 220 19.79 6.78 10.76
C ALA A 220 20.38 5.89 11.86
N LYS A 221 21.40 6.40 12.57
CA LYS A 221 21.88 5.80 13.82
C LYS A 221 21.28 6.62 14.95
N ILE A 222 20.20 6.13 15.53
CA ILE A 222 19.59 6.73 16.72
C ILE A 222 20.43 6.32 17.92
N THR A 223 20.99 7.28 18.65
CA THR A 223 21.68 7.00 19.92
C THR A 223 20.69 7.05 21.08
N ASP A 224 20.99 6.38 22.19
CA ASP A 224 20.06 6.32 23.35
C ASP A 224 19.71 7.69 23.96
N GLY A 225 20.41 8.77 23.59
CA GLY A 225 20.09 10.14 23.97
C GLY A 225 19.09 10.87 23.05
N ASP A 226 18.71 10.26 21.93
CA ASP A 226 17.82 10.84 20.91
C ASP A 226 16.37 10.29 21.01
N ARG A 227 16.08 9.38 21.95
CA ARG A 227 14.76 8.77 22.22
C ARG A 227 14.13 9.31 23.51
#